data_AF-A0A3D0VDM8-F1
#
_entry.id   AF-A0A3D0VDM8-F1
#
_cell.length_a   1.000
_cell.length_b   1.000
_cell.length_c   1.000
_cell.angle_alpha   90.00
_cell.angle_beta   90.00
_cell.angle_gamma   90.00
#
_symmetry.space_group_name_H-M   'P 1'
#
loop_
_entity.id
_entity.type
_entity.pdbx_description
1 polymer ?
#
loop_
_entity_poly.entity_id
_entity_poly.type
_entity_poly.pdbx_seq_one_letter_code
_entity_poly.pdbx_strand_id
1 'polypeptide(L)'
;MRESVFTVEAPTDWVNSNQRLHRMAEAKRTALWRVAGREAILAMGWEPHAGRVHIFAHIWKPRAGRYDPNNLWPTVKAVVDGVVEAGFIVDDDHLHVVGPDMRHGGKGPAALVLTI
;
A
#
# COMPACT_ATOMS: atom_id res chain seq x y z
N MET A 1 -0.76 14.71 15.44
CA MET A 1 -1.11 14.15 14.11
C MET A 1 -2.05 12.99 14.38
N ARG A 2 -3.18 12.89 13.68
CA ARG A 2 -4.15 11.80 13.89
C ARG A 2 -3.58 10.55 13.23
N GLU A 3 -3.45 9.45 13.94
CA GLU A 3 -3.08 8.18 13.32
C GLU A 3 -4.30 7.58 12.62
N SER A 4 -4.14 7.13 11.39
CA SER A 4 -5.15 6.45 10.59
C SER A 4 -4.64 5.08 10.17
N VAL A 5 -5.42 4.05 10.47
CA VAL A 5 -5.08 2.66 10.12
C VAL A 5 -6.17 2.10 9.24
N PHE A 6 -5.80 1.56 8.09
CA PHE A 6 -6.74 0.92 7.17
C PHE A 6 -6.11 -0.29 6.47
N THR A 7 -6.99 -1.23 6.11
CA THR A 7 -6.62 -2.50 5.48
C THR A 7 -7.00 -2.48 4.01
N VAL A 8 -6.05 -2.84 3.17
CA VAL A 8 -6.25 -3.10 1.74
C VAL A 8 -6.12 -4.60 1.52
N GLU A 9 -7.26 -5.29 1.42
CA GLU A 9 -7.31 -6.70 1.06
C GLU A 9 -6.70 -6.91 -0.33
N ALA A 10 -5.91 -7.96 -0.52
CA ALA A 10 -5.21 -8.20 -1.77
C ALA A 10 -6.21 -8.47 -2.91
N PRO A 11 -6.33 -7.56 -3.91
CA PRO A 11 -7.26 -7.74 -5.02
C PRO A 11 -6.72 -8.74 -6.06
N THR A 12 -5.42 -9.02 -6.01
CA THR A 12 -4.69 -9.90 -6.92
C THR A 12 -3.34 -10.29 -6.29
N ASP A 13 -2.53 -11.05 -7.01
CA ASP A 13 -1.17 -11.38 -6.57
C ASP A 13 -0.33 -10.11 -6.32
N TRP A 14 0.63 -10.23 -5.41
CA TRP A 14 1.62 -9.19 -5.13
C TRP A 14 2.43 -8.83 -6.39
N VAL A 15 2.68 -7.54 -6.60
CA VAL A 15 3.70 -7.06 -7.53
C VAL A 15 5.03 -7.00 -6.78
N ASN A 16 5.96 -7.87 -7.17
CA ASN A 16 7.25 -8.03 -6.52
C ASN A 16 8.37 -7.63 -7.47
N SER A 17 9.26 -6.73 -7.02
CA SER A 17 10.34 -6.17 -7.83
C SER A 17 11.39 -7.20 -8.30
N ASN A 18 11.49 -8.34 -7.63
CA ASN A 18 12.38 -9.43 -8.03
C ASN A 18 11.75 -10.39 -9.03
N GLN A 19 10.46 -10.24 -9.33
CA GLN A 19 9.78 -11.05 -10.34
C GLN A 19 9.91 -10.41 -11.72
N ARG A 20 10.24 -11.23 -12.72
CA ARG A 20 10.23 -10.82 -14.13
C ARG A 20 8.88 -11.14 -14.76
N LEU A 21 7.88 -10.35 -14.39
CA LEU A 21 6.55 -10.47 -14.97
C LEU A 21 6.52 -9.88 -16.39
N HIS A 22 5.61 -10.37 -17.22
CA HIS A 22 5.30 -9.68 -18.47
C HIS A 22 4.71 -8.30 -18.15
N ARG A 23 5.17 -7.25 -18.84
CA ARG A 23 4.84 -5.84 -18.54
C ARG A 23 3.33 -5.58 -18.44
N MET A 24 2.54 -6.22 -19.29
CA MET A 24 1.07 -6.08 -19.24
C MET A 24 0.45 -6.72 -18.00
N ALA A 25 0.98 -7.85 -17.55
CA ALA A 25 0.49 -8.52 -16.34
C ALA A 25 0.85 -7.71 -15.09
N GLU A 26 2.06 -7.14 -15.05
CA GLU A 26 2.49 -6.22 -14.02
C GLU A 26 1.58 -4.98 -13.96
N ALA A 27 1.39 -4.30 -15.09
CA ALA A 27 0.54 -3.11 -15.18
C ALA A 27 -0.91 -3.39 -14.72
N LYS A 28 -1.48 -4.53 -15.12
CA LYS A 28 -2.82 -4.95 -14.68
C LYS A 28 -2.87 -5.12 -13.16
N ARG A 29 -1.87 -5.76 -12.55
CA ARG A 29 -1.82 -5.97 -11.10
C ARG A 29 -1.63 -4.66 -10.35
N THR A 30 -0.73 -3.80 -10.81
CA THR A 30 -0.53 -2.45 -10.26
C THR A 30 -1.82 -1.64 -10.26
N ALA A 31 -2.57 -1.64 -11.37
CA ALA A 31 -3.84 -0.93 -11.45
C ALA A 31 -4.88 -1.44 -10.43
N LEU A 32 -4.97 -2.76 -10.23
CA LEU A 32 -5.89 -3.35 -9.25
C LEU A 32 -5.52 -2.95 -7.82
N TRP A 33 -4.23 -2.99 -7.47
CA TRP A 33 -3.76 -2.54 -6.16
C TRP A 33 -3.99 -1.05 -5.92
N ARG A 34 -3.81 -0.21 -6.95
CA ARG A 34 -4.11 1.22 -6.87
C ARG A 34 -5.59 1.50 -6.60
N VAL A 35 -6.47 0.84 -7.36
CA VAL A 35 -7.92 0.93 -7.13
C VAL A 35 -8.27 0.50 -5.70
N ALA A 36 -7.73 -0.63 -5.24
CA ALA A 36 -8.01 -1.13 -3.88
C ALA A 36 -7.56 -0.14 -2.78
N GLY A 37 -6.40 0.53 -2.96
CA GLY A 37 -5.94 1.57 -2.05
C GLY A 37 -6.89 2.76 -1.97
N ARG A 38 -7.36 3.25 -3.13
CA ARG A 38 -8.35 4.34 -3.19
C ARG A 38 -9.66 3.96 -2.51
N GLU A 39 -10.22 2.81 -2.83
CA GLU A 39 -11.50 2.37 -2.26
C GLU A 39 -11.42 2.15 -0.74
N ALA A 40 -10.27 1.69 -0.22
CA ALA A 40 -10.09 1.52 1.23
C ALA A 40 -10.21 2.85 2.00
N ILE A 41 -9.66 3.93 1.44
CA ILE A 41 -9.81 5.29 1.99
C ILE A 41 -11.28 5.73 1.93
N LEU A 42 -11.92 5.59 0.76
CA LEU A 42 -13.31 6.02 0.58
C LEU A 42 -14.27 5.29 1.53
N ALA A 43 -14.00 4.01 1.83
CA ALA A 43 -14.84 3.18 2.69
C ALA A 43 -14.74 3.53 4.20
N MET A 44 -13.61 4.05 4.67
CA MET A 44 -13.43 4.35 6.11
C MET A 44 -14.01 5.70 6.56
N GLY A 45 -14.38 6.58 5.62
CA GLY A 45 -14.74 7.97 5.90
C GLY A 45 -13.53 8.76 6.37
N TRP A 46 -13.06 9.70 5.54
CA TRP A 46 -11.76 10.34 5.74
C TRP A 46 -11.85 11.86 5.68
N GLU A 47 -10.90 12.50 6.35
CA GLU A 47 -10.59 13.93 6.19
C GLU A 47 -9.15 14.03 5.67
N PRO A 48 -8.85 14.98 4.77
CA PRO A 48 -7.49 15.15 4.27
C PRO A 48 -6.49 15.38 5.42
N HIS A 49 -5.36 14.68 5.39
CA HIS A 49 -4.25 14.96 6.30
C HIS A 49 -3.58 16.27 5.92
N ALA A 50 -3.53 17.21 6.87
CA ALA A 50 -2.78 18.44 6.73
C ALA A 50 -1.32 18.22 7.19
N GLY A 51 -0.38 18.32 6.25
CA GLY A 51 1.05 18.30 6.52
C GLY A 51 1.74 16.98 6.16
N ARG A 52 2.98 16.82 6.63
CA ARG A 52 3.83 15.68 6.32
C ARG A 52 3.45 14.46 7.15
N VAL A 53 3.28 13.30 6.52
CA VAL A 53 2.90 12.04 7.17
C VAL A 53 4.04 11.02 7.15
N HIS A 54 3.97 10.00 8.01
CA HIS A 54 4.85 8.83 7.96
C HIS A 54 4.02 7.60 7.62
N ILE A 55 4.34 6.94 6.51
CA ILE A 55 3.63 5.74 6.10
C ILE A 55 4.37 4.49 6.57
N PHE A 56 3.70 3.64 7.37
CA PHE A 56 4.11 2.26 7.63
C PHE A 56 3.24 1.29 6.86
N ALA A 57 3.86 0.38 6.12
CA ALA A 57 3.18 -0.60 5.27
C ALA A 57 3.42 -2.02 5.79
N HIS A 58 2.46 -2.57 6.53
CA HIS A 58 2.54 -3.93 7.10
C HIS A 58 1.94 -4.96 6.14
N ILE A 59 2.79 -5.87 5.67
CA ILE A 59 2.40 -6.91 4.71
C ILE A 59 1.96 -8.16 5.46
N TRP A 60 0.69 -8.53 5.31
CA TRP A 60 0.12 -9.76 5.84
C TRP A 60 0.04 -10.83 4.76
N LYS A 61 0.48 -12.05 5.07
CA LYS A 61 0.45 -13.18 4.13
C LYS A 61 -0.18 -14.43 4.77
N PRO A 62 -0.89 -15.25 3.98
CA PRO A 62 -1.52 -16.48 4.50
C PRO A 62 -0.50 -17.57 4.84
N ARG A 63 0.68 -17.51 4.22
CA ARG A 63 1.77 -18.48 4.43
C ARG A 63 2.92 -17.81 5.18
N ALA A 64 3.51 -18.54 6.11
CA ALA A 64 4.68 -18.11 6.89
C ALA A 64 6.02 -18.28 6.13
N GLY A 65 5.99 -18.19 4.79
CA GLY A 65 7.20 -18.30 3.98
C GLY A 65 8.09 -17.08 4.18
N ARG A 66 9.41 -17.27 4.13
CA ARG A 66 10.38 -16.17 4.19
C ARG A 66 10.29 -15.31 2.93
N TYR A 67 10.25 -14.00 3.11
CA TYR A 67 10.36 -13.01 2.05
C TYR A 67 10.96 -11.73 2.64
N ASP A 68 11.49 -10.88 1.77
CA ASP A 68 11.88 -9.52 2.14
C ASP A 68 10.70 -8.58 1.83
N PRO A 69 10.15 -7.86 2.84
CA PRO A 69 9.11 -6.85 2.66
C PRO A 69 9.43 -5.80 1.59
N ASN A 70 10.69 -5.38 1.48
CA ASN A 70 11.09 -4.31 0.56
C ASN A 70 10.90 -4.68 -0.91
N ASN A 71 10.92 -5.97 -1.25
CA ASN A 71 10.65 -6.43 -2.61
C ASN A 71 9.20 -6.18 -3.06
N LEU A 72 8.30 -5.83 -2.14
CA LEU A 72 6.92 -5.49 -2.44
C LEU A 72 6.69 -3.99 -2.60
N TRP A 73 7.75 -3.19 -2.69
CA TRP A 73 7.64 -1.76 -2.96
C TRP A 73 6.74 -1.42 -4.16
N PRO A 74 6.69 -2.18 -5.28
CA PRO A 74 5.80 -1.83 -6.38
C PRO A 74 4.32 -1.96 -5.98
N THR A 75 4.00 -2.94 -5.12
CA THR A 75 2.65 -3.10 -4.57
C THR A 75 2.31 -1.95 -3.63
N VAL A 76 3.22 -1.62 -2.71
CA VAL A 76 3.00 -0.55 -1.72
C VAL A 76 2.86 0.80 -2.42
N LYS A 77 3.71 1.08 -3.42
CA LYS A 77 3.62 2.31 -4.22
C LYS A 77 2.28 2.41 -4.93
N ALA A 78 1.79 1.32 -5.54
CA ALA A 78 0.48 1.31 -6.18
C ALA A 78 -0.65 1.69 -5.20
N VAL A 79 -0.61 1.15 -3.98
CA VAL A 79 -1.60 1.47 -2.94
C VAL A 79 -1.48 2.94 -2.50
N VAL A 80 -0.27 3.43 -2.26
CA VAL A 80 -0.04 4.84 -1.89
C VAL A 80 -0.49 5.80 -3.00
N ASP A 81 -0.28 5.48 -4.28
CA ASP A 81 -0.85 6.24 -5.40
C ASP A 81 -2.37 6.33 -5.27
N GLY A 82 -3.04 5.23 -4.91
CA GLY A 82 -4.48 5.18 -4.71
C GLY A 82 -4.94 6.04 -3.53
N VAL A 83 -4.14 6.12 -2.46
CA VAL A 83 -4.37 6.99 -1.30
C VAL A 83 -4.26 8.46 -1.68
N VAL A 84 -3.29 8.83 -2.52
CA VAL A 84 -3.16 10.19 -3.09
C VAL A 84 -4.34 10.48 -4.02
N GLU A 85 -4.71 9.56 -4.92
CA GLU A 85 -5.87 9.70 -5.81
C GLU A 85 -7.20 9.88 -5.05
N ALA A 86 -7.31 9.28 -3.86
CA ALA A 86 -8.45 9.48 -2.99
C ALA A 86 -8.49 10.87 -2.35
N GLY A 87 -7.37 11.61 -2.33
CA GLY A 87 -7.24 12.92 -1.68
C GLY A 87 -6.89 12.86 -0.20
N PHE A 88 -6.56 11.68 0.34
CA PHE A 88 -6.27 11.51 1.76
C PHE A 88 -5.00 12.22 2.21
N ILE A 89 -3.97 12.18 1.37
CA ILE A 89 -2.73 12.93 1.51
C ILE A 89 -2.52 13.74 0.23
N VAL A 90 -1.77 14.83 0.31
CA VAL A 90 -1.57 15.77 -0.80
C VAL A 90 -0.76 15.14 -1.94
N ASP A 91 0.35 14.49 -1.61
CA ASP A 91 1.24 13.81 -2.55
C ASP A 91 2.06 12.76 -1.77
N ASP A 92 2.79 11.89 -2.48
CA ASP A 92 3.68 10.89 -1.88
C ASP A 92 5.18 11.23 -1.98
N ASP A 93 5.49 12.47 -2.37
CA ASP A 93 6.85 12.95 -2.48
C ASP A 93 7.54 13.13 -1.11
N HIS A 94 8.84 13.47 -1.15
CA HIS A 94 9.65 13.66 0.05
C HIS A 94 9.23 14.86 0.93
N LEU A 95 8.43 15.81 0.42
CA LEU A 95 7.94 16.95 1.16
C LEU A 95 6.71 16.56 2.00
N HIS A 96 5.89 15.64 1.49
CA HIS A 96 4.63 15.22 2.09
C HIS A 96 4.72 13.88 2.82
N VAL A 97 5.68 13.02 2.48
CA VAL A 97 5.79 11.67 3.04
C VAL A 97 7.19 11.37 3.60
N VAL A 98 7.21 10.62 4.70
CA VAL A 98 8.34 9.84 5.21
C VAL A 98 8.01 8.35 5.04
N GLY A 99 8.94 7.57 4.50
CA GLY A 99 8.71 6.16 4.13
C GLY A 99 8.40 6.01 2.63
N PRO A 100 7.55 5.05 2.21
CA PRO A 100 6.83 4.06 3.01
C PRO A 100 7.75 3.00 3.64
N ASP A 101 7.61 2.78 4.94
CA ASP A 101 8.38 1.78 5.67
C ASP A 101 7.69 0.41 5.62
N MET A 102 8.23 -0.48 4.78
CA MET A 102 7.68 -1.83 4.58
C MET A 102 8.08 -2.76 5.71
N ARG A 103 7.07 -3.39 6.34
CA ARG A 103 7.25 -4.28 7.50
C ARG A 103 6.52 -5.60 7.30
N HIS A 104 7.01 -6.65 7.97
CA HIS A 104 6.26 -7.89 8.07
C HIS A 104 5.09 -7.69 9.04
N GLY A 105 3.85 -7.91 8.57
CA GLY A 105 2.63 -7.78 9.38
C GLY A 105 2.25 -9.04 10.14
N GLY A 106 2.77 -10.21 9.73
CA GLY A 106 2.45 -11.50 10.34
C GLY A 106 1.70 -12.43 9.40
N LYS A 107 1.02 -13.41 10.00
CA LYS A 107 0.23 -14.43 9.30
C LYS A 107 -1.26 -14.07 9.36
N GLY A 108 -1.91 -13.97 8.21
CA GLY A 108 -3.33 -13.65 8.09
C GLY A 108 -3.80 -13.65 6.64
N PRO A 109 -5.02 -13.18 6.35
CA PRO A 109 -5.45 -12.90 4.98
C PRO A 109 -4.40 -12.06 4.24
N ALA A 110 -4.29 -12.27 2.92
CA ALA A 110 -3.36 -11.50 2.12
C ALA A 110 -3.84 -10.04 2.07
N ALA A 111 -3.14 -9.15 2.76
CA ALA A 111 -3.55 -7.76 2.88
C ALA A 111 -2.34 -6.85 3.13
N LEU A 112 -2.49 -5.58 2.74
CA LEU A 112 -1.60 -4.51 3.12
C LEU A 112 -2.29 -3.62 4.14
N VAL A 113 -1.73 -3.51 5.34
CA VAL A 113 -2.24 -2.60 6.38
C VAL A 113 -1.35 -1.37 6.39
N LEU A 114 -1.94 -0.21 6.11
CA LEU A 114 -1.24 1.07 6.17
C LEU A 114 -1.56 1.77 7.49
N THR A 115 -0.52 2.35 8.08
CA THR A 115 -0.61 3.31 9.18
C THR A 115 -0.03 4.62 8.69
N ILE A 116 -0.83 5.70 8.74
CA ILE A 116 -0.49 7.06 8.28
C ILE A 116 -0.84 8.05 9.39
#